data_AF-A0A9P7KFL9-F1
#
_entry.id   AF-A0A9P7KFL9-F1
#
_cell.length_a   1.000
_cell.length_b   1.000
_cell.length_c   1.000
_cell.angle_alpha   90.00
_cell.angle_beta   90.00
_cell.angle_gamma   90.00
#
_symmetry.space_group_name_H-M   'P 1'
#
loop_
_entity.id
_entity.type
_entity.pdbx_description
1 polymer ?
#
loop_
_entity_poly.entity_id
_entity_poly.type
_entity_poly.pdbx_seq_one_letter_code
_entity_poly.pdbx_strand_id
1 'polypeptide(L)'
;MWPHFLGILVTALSVFVGLSRYVILDWSDPTRCAELLGRGSWLDDGLRNWQPNGCMLYSYKPAQATNCLRSKPVVFIGDSVTRTLFFQVAHLLDPKLPTAPSNDGEKHSDHVLQVTNGSSVSFFWDPFLNSTHTLDVLRSARDTAHRPSLLVLGSGLWYLRYANTSGGLPTWEANMEHILDEVVKSPVKPADEVVILPVEQVVTSKLSKDRALSLRSSDIDAMNSDLFHRISPSTNLGLLSSTPSLPVSLPLVFNQMLHPSQTEDGLHFSESLVKIQANILINLRCNDKMPKRFPLDKTCCSTYPWPPLLQLIILGTAVLWGPLVLLISRRPGMSNM
;
A
#
# COMPACT_ATOMS: atom_id res chain seq x y z
N MET A 1 -50.48 -8.07 -14.88
CA MET A 1 -49.83 -8.95 -13.88
C MET A 1 -48.34 -9.17 -14.17
N TRP A 2 -47.93 -9.56 -15.38
CA TRP A 2 -46.52 -9.84 -15.74
C TRP A 2 -45.48 -8.73 -15.38
N PRO A 3 -45.73 -7.43 -15.58
CA PRO A 3 -44.72 -6.39 -15.34
C PRO A 3 -44.27 -6.27 -13.88
N HIS A 4 -45.18 -6.52 -12.93
CA HIS A 4 -44.88 -6.44 -11.50
C HIS A 4 -44.01 -7.61 -11.01
N PHE A 5 -44.26 -8.82 -11.54
CA PHE A 5 -43.43 -9.98 -11.25
C PHE A 5 -42.02 -9.84 -11.85
N LEU A 6 -41.94 -9.30 -13.07
CA LEU A 6 -40.66 -8.97 -13.70
C LEU A 6 -39.89 -7.93 -12.87
N GLY A 7 -40.56 -6.89 -12.37
CA GLY A 7 -39.96 -5.90 -11.49
C GLY A 7 -39.40 -6.48 -10.19
N ILE A 8 -40.19 -7.32 -9.48
CA ILE A 8 -39.67 -8.01 -8.28
C ILE A 8 -38.47 -8.88 -8.63
N LEU A 9 -38.56 -9.68 -9.69
CA LEU A 9 -37.50 -10.60 -10.07
C LEU A 9 -36.21 -9.86 -10.36
N VAL A 10 -36.27 -8.75 -11.10
CA VAL A 10 -35.10 -7.90 -11.40
C VAL A 10 -34.51 -7.30 -10.12
N THR A 11 -35.33 -6.77 -9.21
CA THR A 11 -34.85 -6.24 -7.94
C THR A 11 -34.21 -7.33 -7.06
N ALA A 12 -34.87 -8.48 -6.92
CA ALA A 12 -34.36 -9.60 -6.15
C ALA A 12 -33.04 -10.14 -6.73
N LEU A 13 -32.96 -10.27 -8.06
CA LEU A 13 -31.74 -10.68 -8.74
C LEU A 13 -30.63 -9.64 -8.56
N SER A 14 -30.94 -8.34 -8.64
CA SER A 14 -29.96 -7.27 -8.45
C SER A 14 -29.39 -7.26 -7.03
N VAL A 15 -30.26 -7.43 -6.03
CA VAL A 15 -29.85 -7.56 -4.62
C VAL A 15 -29.01 -8.82 -4.42
N PHE A 16 -29.44 -9.96 -4.96
CA PHE A 16 -28.70 -11.22 -4.87
C PHE A 16 -27.31 -11.09 -5.49
N VAL A 17 -27.21 -10.62 -6.74
CA VAL A 17 -25.94 -10.43 -7.45
C VAL A 17 -25.05 -9.43 -6.70
N GLY A 18 -25.61 -8.32 -6.19
CA GLY A 18 -24.87 -7.34 -5.40
C GLY A 18 -24.30 -7.92 -4.10
N LEU A 19 -25.12 -8.66 -3.34
CA LEU A 19 -24.70 -9.33 -2.11
C LEU A 19 -23.68 -10.43 -2.39
N SER A 20 -23.90 -11.26 -3.42
CA SER A 20 -22.94 -12.29 -3.82
C SER A 20 -21.61 -11.67 -4.23
N ARG A 21 -21.60 -10.59 -5.02
CA ARG A 21 -20.39 -9.86 -5.36
C ARG A 21 -19.69 -9.32 -4.12
N TYR A 22 -20.44 -8.70 -3.21
CA TYR A 22 -19.88 -8.16 -1.97
C TYR A 22 -19.21 -9.26 -1.14
N VAL A 23 -19.90 -10.37 -0.90
CA VAL A 23 -19.41 -11.48 -0.07
C VAL A 23 -18.23 -12.20 -0.72
N ILE A 24 -18.26 -12.40 -2.05
CA ILE A 24 -17.26 -13.20 -2.77
C ILE A 24 -16.01 -12.39 -3.13
N LEU A 25 -16.18 -11.13 -3.56
CA LEU A 25 -15.09 -10.33 -4.12
C LEU A 25 -14.65 -9.17 -3.22
N ASP A 26 -15.59 -8.45 -2.62
CA ASP A 26 -15.27 -7.18 -1.95
C ASP A 26 -14.96 -7.36 -0.45
N TRP A 27 -15.41 -8.46 0.16
CA TRP A 27 -15.20 -8.72 1.58
C TRP A 27 -13.72 -9.00 1.93
N SER A 28 -12.93 -9.51 0.99
CA SER A 28 -11.50 -9.78 1.23
C SER A 28 -10.64 -8.52 1.29
N ASP A 29 -11.07 -7.41 0.66
CA ASP A 29 -10.36 -6.13 0.67
C ASP A 29 -11.35 -4.95 0.83
N PRO A 30 -11.99 -4.81 2.00
CA PRO A 30 -13.05 -3.82 2.21
C PRO A 30 -12.55 -2.37 2.20
N THR A 31 -11.25 -2.15 2.43
CA THR A 31 -10.61 -0.83 2.41
C THR A 31 -9.88 -0.54 1.10
N ARG A 32 -9.83 -1.49 0.16
CA ARG A 32 -9.11 -1.37 -1.12
C ARG A 32 -7.59 -1.14 -0.94
N CYS A 33 -7.00 -1.73 0.09
CA CYS A 33 -5.57 -1.66 0.32
C CYS A 33 -4.78 -2.64 -0.54
N ALA A 34 -5.31 -3.84 -0.78
CA ALA A 34 -4.65 -4.81 -1.65
C ALA A 34 -4.59 -4.28 -3.09
N GLU A 35 -5.63 -3.58 -3.54
CA GLU A 35 -5.62 -2.90 -4.84
C GLU A 35 -4.55 -1.78 -4.90
N LEU A 36 -4.48 -0.90 -3.90
CA LEU A 36 -3.48 0.18 -3.83
C LEU A 36 -2.05 -0.34 -3.97
N LEU A 37 -1.75 -1.46 -3.30
CA LEU A 37 -0.40 -2.00 -3.18
C LEU A 37 -0.07 -3.05 -4.24
N GLY A 38 -1.09 -3.61 -4.91
CA GLY A 38 -0.95 -4.79 -5.74
C GLY A 38 -1.04 -4.54 -7.25
N ARG A 39 -1.94 -3.67 -7.73
CA ARG A 39 -2.24 -3.55 -9.17
C ARG A 39 -2.59 -2.13 -9.60
N GLY A 40 -2.15 -1.75 -10.79
CA GLY A 40 -2.57 -0.51 -11.44
C GLY A 40 -2.09 -0.40 -12.88
N SER A 41 -2.31 0.77 -13.48
CA SER A 41 -1.84 1.08 -14.82
C SER A 41 -1.56 2.58 -15.00
N TRP A 42 -0.73 2.88 -16.00
CA TRP A 42 -0.54 4.25 -16.48
C TRP A 42 -1.73 4.68 -17.33
N LEU A 43 -2.29 5.85 -17.06
CA LEU A 43 -3.40 6.42 -17.82
C LEU A 43 -2.95 7.30 -19.00
N ASP A 44 -1.64 7.56 -19.11
CA ASP A 44 -1.05 8.38 -20.15
C ASP A 44 0.32 7.85 -20.58
N ASP A 45 0.66 8.05 -21.86
CA ASP A 45 1.97 7.70 -22.44
C ASP A 45 3.13 8.48 -21.80
N GLY A 46 2.83 9.63 -21.20
CA GLY A 46 3.79 10.48 -20.50
C GLY A 46 4.19 9.95 -19.12
N LEU A 47 3.59 8.85 -18.65
CA LEU A 47 3.84 8.22 -17.35
C LEU A 47 3.68 9.21 -16.18
N ARG A 48 2.65 10.06 -16.24
CA ARG A 48 2.39 11.08 -15.20
C ARG A 48 1.26 10.70 -14.25
N ASN A 49 0.32 9.88 -14.71
CA ASN A 49 -0.89 9.54 -13.99
C ASN A 49 -0.96 8.01 -13.82
N TRP A 50 -0.50 7.53 -12.67
CA TRP A 50 -0.71 6.15 -12.24
C TRP A 50 -2.06 6.02 -11.55
N GLN A 51 -2.77 4.93 -11.85
CA GLN A 51 -4.07 4.65 -11.28
C GLN A 51 -4.14 3.19 -10.80
N PRO A 52 -4.24 2.95 -9.48
CA PRO A 52 -4.56 1.64 -8.93
C PRO A 52 -5.92 1.17 -9.44
N ASN A 53 -6.09 -0.14 -9.53
CA ASN A 53 -7.35 -0.71 -9.98
C ASN A 53 -8.41 -0.59 -8.87
N GLY A 54 -9.65 -0.26 -9.20
CA GLY A 54 -10.76 -0.32 -8.24
C GLY A 54 -10.79 0.70 -7.09
N CYS A 55 -9.82 1.62 -6.99
CA CYS A 55 -9.83 2.72 -6.01
C CYS A 55 -9.14 3.96 -6.58
N MET A 56 -9.40 5.15 -6.03
CA MET A 56 -8.85 6.43 -6.48
C MET A 56 -7.74 6.89 -5.54
N LEU A 57 -6.57 7.18 -6.13
CA LEU A 57 -5.47 7.85 -5.44
C LEU A 57 -5.81 9.30 -5.18
N TYR A 58 -5.27 9.82 -4.08
CA TYR A 58 -5.33 11.23 -3.75
C TYR A 58 -3.95 11.87 -3.83
N SER A 59 -3.84 12.99 -4.55
CA SER A 59 -2.64 13.81 -4.58
C SER A 59 -2.61 14.72 -3.35
N TYR A 60 -1.83 14.35 -2.35
CA TYR A 60 -1.74 15.10 -1.10
C TYR A 60 -0.97 16.41 -1.29
N LYS A 61 -1.52 17.50 -0.75
CA LYS A 61 -0.74 18.73 -0.50
C LYS A 61 0.13 18.57 0.75
N PRO A 62 1.30 19.24 0.83
CA PRO A 62 2.21 19.17 1.97
C PRO A 62 1.51 19.30 3.34
N ALA A 63 0.70 20.35 3.52
CA ALA A 63 -0.04 20.59 4.77
C ALA A 63 -1.02 19.45 5.14
N GLN A 64 -1.63 18.80 4.14
CA GLN A 64 -2.56 17.69 4.37
C GLN A 64 -1.80 16.43 4.82
N ALA A 65 -0.69 16.12 4.15
CA ALA A 65 0.15 14.98 4.49
C ALA A 65 0.79 15.16 5.89
N THR A 66 1.35 16.33 6.18
CA THR A 66 1.94 16.64 7.50
C THR A 66 0.90 16.57 8.62
N ASN A 67 -0.31 17.09 8.40
CA ASN A 67 -1.40 16.99 9.37
C ASN A 67 -1.82 15.53 9.64
N CYS A 68 -1.88 14.69 8.60
CA CYS A 68 -2.17 13.27 8.75
C CYS A 68 -1.10 12.55 9.61
N LEU A 69 0.18 12.87 9.39
CA LEU A 69 1.29 12.23 10.09
C LEU A 69 1.39 12.65 11.58
N ARG A 70 0.64 13.69 11.99
CA ARG A 70 0.52 14.17 13.38
C ARG A 70 1.88 14.44 14.05
N SER A 71 2.82 15.00 13.29
CA SER A 71 4.18 15.32 13.75
C SER A 71 4.99 14.12 14.27
N LYS A 72 4.55 12.88 14.00
CA LYS A 72 5.30 11.67 14.36
C LYS A 72 6.42 11.38 13.36
N PRO A 73 7.56 10.82 13.77
CA PRO A 73 8.68 10.54 12.87
C PRO A 73 8.29 9.64 11.69
N VAL A 74 8.96 9.83 10.56
CA VAL A 74 8.92 8.90 9.42
C VAL A 74 10.33 8.36 9.22
N VAL A 75 10.45 7.03 9.14
CA VAL A 75 11.75 6.36 9.13
C VAL A 75 11.89 5.46 7.90
N PHE A 76 12.98 5.62 7.18
CA PHE A 76 13.40 4.78 6.06
C PHE A 76 14.70 4.09 6.42
N ILE A 77 14.82 2.80 6.12
CA ILE A 77 16.06 2.04 6.33
C ILE A 77 16.29 1.17 5.10
N GLY A 78 17.48 1.28 4.50
CA GLY A 78 17.80 0.44 3.35
C GLY A 78 18.95 0.94 2.50
N ASP A 79 18.87 0.63 1.21
CA ASP A 79 19.86 0.97 0.19
C ASP A 79 19.52 2.25 -0.60
N SER A 80 20.16 2.43 -1.75
CA SER A 80 20.00 3.63 -2.59
C SER A 80 18.61 3.78 -3.19
N VAL A 81 17.86 2.69 -3.39
CA VAL A 81 16.46 2.73 -3.85
C VAL A 81 15.59 3.31 -2.75
N THR A 82 15.73 2.77 -1.53
CA THR A 82 15.05 3.28 -0.34
C THR A 82 15.40 4.75 -0.07
N ARG A 83 16.67 5.14 -0.24
CA ARG A 83 17.12 6.53 -0.10
C ARG A 83 16.43 7.46 -1.09
N THR A 84 16.26 7.04 -2.33
CA THR A 84 15.60 7.86 -3.37
C THR A 84 14.13 8.10 -3.00
N LEU A 85 13.45 7.06 -2.52
CA LEU A 85 12.07 7.17 -2.03
C LEU A 85 11.96 8.08 -0.79
N PHE A 86 12.91 7.99 0.13
CA PHE A 86 13.00 8.88 1.30
C PHE A 86 13.01 10.36 0.91
N PHE A 87 13.88 10.76 -0.04
CA PHE A 87 13.96 12.16 -0.46
C PHE A 87 12.66 12.63 -1.13
N GLN A 88 12.01 11.78 -1.93
CA GLN A 88 10.73 12.13 -2.55
C GLN A 88 9.59 12.26 -1.53
N VAL A 89 9.57 11.42 -0.49
CA VAL A 89 8.61 11.58 0.61
C VAL A 89 8.90 12.86 1.41
N ALA A 90 10.15 13.16 1.72
CA ALA A 90 10.51 14.41 2.40
C ALA A 90 10.08 15.64 1.58
N HIS A 91 10.36 15.66 0.28
CA HIS A 91 9.96 16.74 -0.62
C HIS A 91 8.43 16.87 -0.80
N LEU A 92 7.70 15.74 -0.76
CA LEU A 92 6.22 15.76 -0.76
C LEU A 92 5.67 16.43 0.50
N LEU A 93 6.30 16.20 1.65
CA LEU A 93 5.90 16.78 2.95
C LEU A 93 6.33 18.24 3.12
N ASP A 94 7.45 18.64 2.51
CA ASP A 94 7.91 20.02 2.45
C ASP A 94 8.67 20.27 1.14
N PRO A 95 8.10 21.02 0.18
CA PRO A 95 8.72 21.28 -1.11
C PRO A 95 10.05 22.06 -1.05
N LYS A 96 10.44 22.57 0.13
CA LYS A 96 11.74 23.22 0.33
C LYS A 96 12.87 22.22 0.59
N LEU A 97 12.54 20.98 0.97
CA LEU A 97 13.51 19.93 1.22
C LEU A 97 14.07 19.39 -0.11
N PRO A 98 15.31 18.89 -0.13
CA PRO A 98 15.95 18.40 -1.35
C PRO A 98 15.31 17.11 -1.88
N THR A 99 15.47 16.84 -3.17
CA THR A 99 15.04 15.60 -3.83
C THR A 99 16.14 14.55 -3.96
N ALA A 100 17.37 14.91 -3.59
CA ALA A 100 18.57 14.06 -3.63
C ALA A 100 19.64 14.56 -2.62
N PRO A 101 20.67 13.75 -2.30
CA PRO A 101 21.79 14.19 -1.47
C PRO A 101 22.51 15.42 -2.05
N SER A 102 23.14 16.23 -1.19
CA SER A 102 23.81 17.47 -1.60
C SER A 102 25.07 17.23 -2.42
N ASN A 103 25.74 16.09 -2.20
CA ASN A 103 26.94 15.69 -2.91
C ASN A 103 27.08 14.15 -2.96
N ASP A 104 28.04 13.68 -3.75
CA ASP A 104 28.32 12.26 -3.97
C ASP A 104 28.84 11.52 -2.71
N GLY A 105 29.46 12.22 -1.77
CA GLY A 105 29.96 11.65 -0.52
C GLY A 105 28.87 11.23 0.47
N GLU A 106 27.67 11.80 0.33
CA GLU A 106 26.52 11.54 1.19
C GLU A 106 25.60 10.43 0.65
N LYS A 107 26.01 9.71 -0.41
CA LYS A 107 25.17 8.66 -1.03
C LYS A 107 24.97 7.43 -0.13
N HIS A 108 25.94 7.12 0.72
CA HIS A 108 25.95 5.95 1.62
C HIS A 108 26.07 6.38 3.09
N SER A 109 25.32 7.40 3.48
CA SER A 109 25.26 7.93 4.83
C SER A 109 23.83 8.05 5.31
N ASP A 110 23.65 8.20 6.61
CA ASP A 110 22.36 8.53 7.21
C ASP A 110 21.97 9.97 6.86
N HIS A 111 20.66 10.22 6.78
CA HIS A 111 20.08 11.52 6.49
C HIS A 111 18.93 11.80 7.45
N VAL A 112 18.85 13.03 7.96
CA VAL A 112 17.70 13.48 8.76
C VAL A 112 17.26 14.84 8.23
N LEU A 113 16.01 14.90 7.77
CA LEU A 113 15.39 16.10 7.23
C LEU A 113 14.22 16.52 8.12
N GLN A 114 14.12 17.82 8.41
CA GLN A 114 13.06 18.38 9.25
C GLN A 114 12.01 19.08 8.39
N VAL A 115 10.76 18.60 8.45
CA VAL A 115 9.61 19.24 7.78
C VAL A 115 9.23 20.49 8.56
N THR A 116 9.00 21.61 7.87
CA THR A 116 8.55 22.86 8.50
C THR A 116 7.24 22.64 9.27
N ASN A 117 7.25 22.87 10.58
CA ASN A 117 6.11 22.62 11.49
C ASN A 117 5.54 21.19 11.40
N GLY A 118 6.39 20.22 11.08
CA GLY A 118 6.01 18.82 10.89
C GLY A 118 6.97 17.83 11.52
N SER A 119 6.86 16.59 11.07
CA SER A 119 7.69 15.47 11.52
C SER A 119 9.14 15.58 11.05
N SER A 120 10.05 14.91 11.76
CA SER A 120 11.32 14.51 11.16
C SER A 120 11.10 13.34 10.18
N VAL A 121 11.85 13.36 9.08
CA VAL A 121 11.97 12.24 8.14
C VAL A 121 13.42 11.81 8.18
N SER A 122 13.67 10.55 8.51
CA SER A 122 15.02 10.00 8.63
C SER A 122 15.23 8.86 7.65
N PHE A 123 16.44 8.76 7.11
CA PHE A 123 16.94 7.63 6.36
C PHE A 123 18.20 7.10 7.02
N PHE A 124 18.24 5.78 7.23
CA PHE A 124 19.40 5.07 7.75
C PHE A 124 19.96 4.14 6.68
N TRP A 125 21.26 4.28 6.41
CA TRP A 125 21.95 3.47 5.43
C TRP A 125 22.24 2.07 6.02
N ASP A 126 21.37 1.12 5.70
CA ASP A 126 21.54 -0.29 6.07
C ASP A 126 21.04 -1.16 4.92
N PRO A 127 21.83 -1.30 3.84
CA PRO A 127 21.40 -1.99 2.62
C PRO A 127 21.11 -3.48 2.83
N PHE A 128 21.59 -4.06 3.93
CA PHE A 128 21.37 -5.46 4.28
C PHE A 128 20.30 -5.64 5.37
N LEU A 129 19.81 -4.56 5.99
CA LEU A 129 18.86 -4.59 7.12
C LEU A 129 19.34 -5.47 8.28
N ASN A 130 20.64 -5.51 8.55
CA ASN A 130 21.23 -6.36 9.58
C ASN A 130 22.00 -5.58 10.65
N SER A 131 21.91 -4.24 10.63
CA SER A 131 22.50 -3.41 11.67
C SER A 131 21.74 -3.53 12.99
N THR A 132 22.44 -3.27 14.09
CA THR A 132 21.82 -3.18 15.41
C THR A 132 20.75 -2.10 15.47
N HIS A 133 20.98 -0.97 14.79
CA HIS A 133 20.02 0.13 14.73
C HIS A 133 18.68 -0.31 14.11
N THR A 134 18.70 -1.09 13.03
CA THR A 134 17.48 -1.63 12.42
C THR A 134 16.70 -2.49 13.40
N LEU A 135 17.39 -3.39 14.13
CA LEU A 135 16.76 -4.22 15.15
C LEU A 135 16.24 -3.38 16.33
N ASP A 136 16.96 -2.34 16.72
CA ASP A 136 16.54 -1.43 17.78
C ASP A 136 15.27 -0.69 17.39
N VAL A 137 15.14 -0.20 16.15
CA VAL A 137 13.91 0.44 15.65
C VAL A 137 12.73 -0.54 15.68
N LEU A 138 12.96 -1.81 15.31
CA LEU A 138 11.92 -2.85 15.35
C LEU A 138 11.50 -3.18 16.79
N ARG A 139 12.44 -3.22 17.73
CA ARG A 139 12.22 -3.59 19.14
C ARG A 139 11.76 -2.43 20.02
N SER A 140 12.04 -1.19 19.64
CA SER A 140 11.74 0.03 20.40
C SER A 140 10.25 0.41 20.41
N ALA A 141 9.37 -0.50 20.00
CA ALA A 141 7.92 -0.33 19.98
C ALA A 141 7.28 0.01 21.35
N ARG A 142 8.04 -0.04 22.44
CA ARG A 142 7.57 0.28 23.80
C ARG A 142 7.37 1.78 24.04
N ASP A 143 8.05 2.64 23.31
CA ASP A 143 7.86 4.09 23.41
C ASP A 143 6.79 4.57 22.42
N THR A 144 5.55 4.63 22.89
CA THR A 144 4.42 5.08 22.05
C THR A 144 4.49 6.56 21.66
N ALA A 145 5.26 7.39 22.38
CA ALA A 145 5.41 8.81 22.07
C ALA A 145 6.37 9.02 20.89
N HIS A 146 7.42 8.20 20.78
CA HIS A 146 8.41 8.29 19.70
C HIS A 146 8.17 7.29 18.56
N ARG A 147 7.12 6.47 18.64
CA ARG A 147 6.76 5.49 17.61
C ARG A 147 6.53 6.17 16.24
N PRO A 148 7.25 5.76 15.18
CA PRO A 148 7.09 6.33 13.85
C PRO A 148 5.66 6.21 13.31
N SER A 149 5.22 7.21 12.54
CA SER A 149 3.98 7.15 11.76
C SER A 149 4.12 6.16 10.60
N LEU A 150 5.31 6.05 10.03
CA LEU A 150 5.61 5.20 8.88
C LEU A 150 7.05 4.73 9.02
N LEU A 151 7.24 3.41 8.98
CA LEU A 151 8.54 2.74 8.91
C LEU A 151 8.63 2.00 7.58
N VAL A 152 9.63 2.32 6.77
CA VAL A 152 9.85 1.73 5.45
C VAL A 152 11.21 1.05 5.42
N LEU A 153 11.22 -0.25 5.15
CA LEU A 153 12.43 -1.07 5.06
C LEU A 153 12.60 -1.57 3.64
N GLY A 154 13.78 -1.43 3.04
CA GLY A 154 14.07 -1.95 1.70
C GLY A 154 15.47 -2.54 1.60
N SER A 155 15.57 -3.72 1.00
CA SER A 155 16.82 -4.45 0.80
C SER A 155 16.67 -5.45 -0.34
N GLY A 156 17.80 -5.98 -0.82
CA GLY A 156 17.84 -7.14 -1.71
C GLY A 156 18.90 -7.00 -2.80
N LEU A 157 18.89 -5.88 -3.54
CA LEU A 157 19.83 -5.68 -4.65
C LEU A 157 21.30 -5.71 -4.18
N TRP A 158 21.59 -5.25 -2.97
CA TRP A 158 22.92 -5.34 -2.37
C TRP A 158 23.37 -6.77 -2.06
N TYR A 159 22.46 -7.64 -1.64
CA TYR A 159 22.76 -9.07 -1.45
C TYR A 159 23.12 -9.73 -2.78
N LEU A 160 22.37 -9.43 -3.85
CA LEU A 160 22.70 -9.93 -5.19
C LEU A 160 24.04 -9.36 -5.68
N ARG A 161 24.23 -8.05 -5.55
CA ARG A 161 25.43 -7.36 -6.03
C ARG A 161 26.70 -7.90 -5.36
N TYR A 162 26.64 -8.14 -4.06
CA TYR A 162 27.77 -8.53 -3.22
C TYR A 162 27.60 -9.95 -2.68
N ALA A 163 27.06 -10.88 -3.48
CA ALA A 163 26.73 -12.24 -3.04
C ALA A 163 27.92 -12.97 -2.40
N ASN A 164 29.13 -12.78 -2.93
CA ASN A 164 30.35 -13.41 -2.42
C ASN A 164 30.72 -12.99 -0.98
N THR A 165 30.31 -11.80 -0.54
CA THR A 165 30.63 -11.29 0.80
C THR A 165 29.42 -11.24 1.72
N SER A 166 28.21 -11.10 1.17
CA SER A 166 26.96 -11.02 1.92
C SER A 166 26.30 -12.38 2.15
N GLY A 167 26.72 -13.42 1.43
CA GLY A 167 26.04 -14.71 1.37
C GLY A 167 24.88 -14.77 0.37
N GLY A 168 24.59 -13.66 -0.32
CA GLY A 168 23.65 -13.62 -1.43
C GLY A 168 22.20 -13.89 -1.02
N LEU A 169 21.46 -14.52 -1.94
CA LEU A 169 20.03 -14.78 -1.79
C LEU A 169 19.67 -15.59 -0.52
N PRO A 170 20.37 -16.68 -0.15
CA PRO A 170 20.06 -17.43 1.08
C PRO A 170 20.17 -16.60 2.37
N THR A 171 21.17 -15.71 2.45
CA THR A 171 21.32 -14.83 3.62
C THR A 171 20.27 -13.72 3.62
N TRP A 172 19.87 -13.22 2.46
CA TRP A 172 18.75 -12.30 2.35
C TRP A 172 17.44 -12.96 2.82
N GLU A 173 17.13 -14.18 2.39
CA GLU A 173 15.93 -14.93 2.82
C GLU A 173 15.88 -15.08 4.34
N ALA A 174 16.99 -15.54 4.93
CA ALA A 174 17.11 -15.70 6.38
C ALA A 174 16.97 -14.38 7.14
N ASN A 175 17.52 -13.28 6.60
CA ASN A 175 17.39 -11.98 7.25
C ASN A 175 15.97 -11.41 7.14
N MET A 176 15.30 -11.57 6.00
CA MET A 176 13.91 -11.15 5.85
C MET A 176 12.97 -11.95 6.75
N GLU A 177 13.21 -13.24 6.93
CA GLU A 177 12.51 -14.06 7.91
C GLU A 177 12.66 -13.49 9.32
N HIS A 178 13.90 -13.20 9.73
CA HIS A 178 14.20 -12.63 11.04
C HIS A 178 13.54 -11.26 11.25
N ILE A 179 13.59 -10.36 10.25
CA ILE A 179 12.95 -9.05 10.33
C ILE A 179 11.43 -9.15 10.48
N LEU A 180 10.78 -10.01 9.69
CA LEU A 180 9.35 -10.24 9.79
C LEU A 180 8.97 -10.85 11.15
N ASP A 181 9.76 -11.80 11.65
CA ASP A 181 9.59 -12.40 12.97
C ASP A 181 9.68 -11.37 14.09
N GLU A 182 10.62 -10.43 14.03
CA GLU A 182 10.74 -9.34 15.01
C GLU A 182 9.50 -8.42 14.99
N VAL A 183 8.96 -8.11 13.81
CA VAL A 183 7.71 -7.33 13.70
C VAL A 183 6.52 -8.06 14.33
N VAL A 184 6.44 -9.38 14.14
CA VAL A 184 5.32 -10.21 14.64
C VAL A 184 5.40 -10.48 16.13
N LYS A 185 6.59 -10.82 16.63
CA LYS A 185 6.81 -11.16 18.03
C LYS A 185 6.69 -9.94 18.94
N SER A 186 6.86 -8.74 18.39
CA SER A 186 6.74 -7.52 19.17
C SER A 186 5.29 -7.33 19.66
N PRO A 187 5.04 -7.16 20.97
CA PRO A 187 3.70 -6.96 21.52
C PRO A 187 3.08 -5.62 21.08
N VAL A 188 3.91 -4.68 20.60
CA VAL A 188 3.50 -3.40 20.05
C VAL A 188 4.08 -3.26 18.66
N LYS A 189 3.31 -2.73 17.71
CA LYS A 189 3.81 -2.51 16.34
C LYS A 189 5.01 -1.53 16.35
N PRO A 190 6.07 -1.77 15.57
CA PRO A 190 7.21 -0.85 15.48
C PRO A 190 6.84 0.55 14.96
N ALA A 191 5.78 0.69 14.17
CA ALA A 191 5.27 1.95 13.65
C ALA A 191 3.74 1.91 13.53
N ASP A 192 3.09 3.04 13.23
CA ASP A 192 1.67 3.04 12.86
C ASP A 192 1.42 2.27 11.55
N GLU A 193 2.36 2.36 10.60
CA GLU A 193 2.39 1.61 9.35
C GLU A 193 3.82 1.10 9.12
N VAL A 194 3.98 -0.22 8.91
CA VAL A 194 5.27 -0.86 8.60
C VAL A 194 5.21 -1.36 7.16
N VAL A 195 6.18 -0.92 6.35
CA VAL A 195 6.26 -1.23 4.92
C VAL A 195 7.57 -1.96 4.66
N ILE A 196 7.47 -3.13 4.04
CA ILE A 196 8.61 -3.80 3.40
C ILE A 196 8.52 -3.49 1.91
N LEU A 197 9.53 -2.83 1.36
CA LEU A 197 9.60 -2.55 -0.07
C LEU A 197 9.86 -3.85 -0.84
N PRO A 198 9.26 -4.02 -2.03
CA PRO A 198 9.70 -5.08 -2.92
C PRO A 198 11.15 -4.84 -3.35
N VAL A 199 11.84 -5.91 -3.75
CA VAL A 199 13.13 -5.79 -4.42
C VAL A 199 12.87 -5.17 -5.80
N GLU A 200 13.45 -4.00 -6.06
CA GLU A 200 13.20 -3.23 -7.28
C GLU A 200 13.66 -3.99 -8.53
N GLN A 201 12.82 -4.02 -9.56
CA GLN A 201 13.21 -4.60 -10.84
C GLN A 201 14.20 -3.70 -11.58
N VAL A 202 15.16 -4.34 -12.24
CA VAL A 202 16.19 -3.66 -13.01
C VAL A 202 15.92 -3.73 -14.51
N VAL A 203 16.38 -2.71 -15.23
CA VAL A 203 16.39 -2.71 -16.70
C VAL A 203 17.74 -3.25 -17.16
N THR A 204 17.84 -4.56 -17.32
CA THR A 204 19.11 -5.28 -17.58
C THR A 204 19.92 -4.70 -18.74
N SER A 205 19.25 -4.23 -19.80
CA SER A 205 19.91 -3.63 -20.97
C SER A 205 20.60 -2.29 -20.71
N LYS A 206 20.30 -1.63 -19.59
CA LYS A 206 20.88 -0.34 -19.18
C LYS A 206 21.88 -0.46 -18.03
N LEU A 207 22.02 -1.65 -17.43
CA LEU A 207 22.98 -1.90 -16.37
C LEU A 207 24.42 -1.85 -16.92
N SER A 208 25.36 -1.38 -16.09
CA SER A 208 26.78 -1.57 -16.38
C SER A 208 27.12 -3.06 -16.44
N LYS A 209 28.17 -3.41 -17.19
CA LYS A 209 28.60 -4.81 -17.37
C LYS A 209 28.72 -5.53 -16.03
N ASP A 210 29.36 -4.91 -15.04
CA ASP A 210 29.53 -5.54 -13.74
C ASP A 210 28.19 -5.75 -13.04
N ARG A 211 27.27 -4.78 -13.06
CA ARG A 211 25.95 -4.91 -12.43
C ARG A 211 25.12 -5.99 -13.12
N ALA A 212 25.15 -6.06 -14.44
CA ALA A 212 24.41 -7.07 -15.21
C ALA A 212 24.85 -8.52 -14.89
N LEU A 213 26.09 -8.73 -14.43
CA LEU A 213 26.56 -10.07 -14.03
C LEU A 213 25.89 -10.59 -12.77
N SER A 214 25.49 -9.71 -11.84
CA SER A 214 24.95 -10.09 -10.53
C SER A 214 23.49 -9.69 -10.28
N LEU A 215 22.97 -8.66 -10.93
CA LEU A 215 21.58 -8.21 -10.78
C LEU A 215 20.69 -8.85 -11.84
N ARG A 216 20.35 -10.12 -11.66
CA ARG A 216 19.49 -10.86 -12.60
C ARG A 216 18.02 -10.68 -12.22
N SER A 217 17.17 -10.40 -13.21
CA SER A 217 15.72 -10.27 -13.00
C SER A 217 15.10 -11.53 -12.40
N SER A 218 15.59 -12.73 -12.76
CA SER A 218 15.12 -13.99 -12.20
C SER A 218 15.33 -14.10 -10.69
N ASP A 219 16.44 -13.57 -10.19
CA ASP A 219 16.76 -13.60 -8.76
C ASP A 219 15.88 -12.59 -8.02
N ILE A 220 15.65 -11.41 -8.62
CA ILE A 220 14.73 -10.38 -8.10
C ILE A 220 13.28 -10.90 -8.09
N ASP A 221 12.85 -11.64 -9.13
CA ASP A 221 11.54 -12.29 -9.19
C ASP A 221 11.38 -13.32 -8.08
N ALA A 222 12.40 -14.15 -7.85
CA ALA A 222 12.41 -15.14 -6.77
C ALA A 222 12.29 -14.46 -5.39
N MET A 223 13.05 -13.38 -5.15
CA MET A 223 12.99 -12.61 -3.90
C MET A 223 11.60 -11.98 -3.69
N ASN A 224 11.03 -11.36 -4.72
CA ASN A 224 9.69 -10.77 -4.60
C ASN A 224 8.59 -11.84 -4.40
N SER A 225 8.75 -13.02 -5.00
CA SER A 225 7.86 -14.15 -4.78
C SER A 225 7.95 -14.67 -3.33
N ASP A 226 9.16 -14.77 -2.77
CA ASP A 226 9.38 -15.14 -1.36
C ASP A 226 8.73 -14.11 -0.42
N LEU A 227 8.96 -12.81 -0.63
CA LEU A 227 8.31 -11.74 0.15
C LEU A 227 6.78 -11.84 0.10
N PHE A 228 6.22 -12.05 -1.09
CA PHE A 228 4.77 -12.17 -1.25
C PHE A 228 4.21 -13.36 -0.46
N HIS A 229 4.85 -14.54 -0.54
CA HIS A 229 4.39 -15.72 0.18
C HIS A 229 4.53 -15.60 1.69
N ARG A 230 5.56 -14.90 2.18
CA ARG A 230 5.74 -14.63 3.61
C ARG A 230 4.70 -13.65 4.12
N ILE A 231 4.50 -12.52 3.43
CA ILE A 231 3.64 -11.41 3.87
C ILE A 231 2.15 -11.70 3.65
N SER A 232 1.81 -12.34 2.53
CA SER A 232 0.45 -12.67 2.11
C SER A 232 0.27 -14.20 1.94
N PRO A 233 0.38 -14.98 3.02
CA PRO A 233 0.21 -16.43 2.93
C PRO A 233 -1.20 -16.76 2.43
N SER A 234 -1.30 -17.67 1.45
CA SER A 234 -2.56 -18.07 0.85
C SER A 234 -3.56 -18.53 1.92
N THR A 235 -4.61 -17.74 2.15
CA THR A 235 -5.82 -18.18 2.85
C THR A 235 -6.55 -19.17 1.96
N ASN A 236 -6.16 -20.45 2.01
CA ASN A 236 -6.98 -21.53 1.48
C ASN A 236 -8.35 -21.47 2.19
N LEU A 237 -9.39 -21.10 1.44
CA LEU A 237 -10.80 -20.99 1.86
C LEU A 237 -11.04 -20.18 3.15
N GLY A 238 -11.36 -18.90 2.97
CA GLY A 238 -11.66 -17.88 3.99
C GLY A 238 -12.91 -18.11 4.87
N LEU A 239 -13.18 -19.35 5.29
CA LEU A 239 -14.18 -19.68 6.30
C LEU A 239 -13.57 -20.22 7.60
N LEU A 240 -12.32 -20.72 7.58
CA LEU A 240 -11.71 -21.40 8.74
C LEU A 240 -10.21 -21.11 8.98
N SER A 241 -9.56 -20.26 8.19
CA SER A 241 -8.13 -19.98 8.40
C SER A 241 -7.93 -18.82 9.37
N SER A 242 -7.34 -19.13 10.52
CA SER A 242 -7.05 -18.24 11.65
C SER A 242 -5.63 -17.68 11.62
N THR A 243 -4.88 -17.83 10.52
CA THR A 243 -3.55 -17.24 10.39
C THR A 243 -3.68 -15.72 10.32
N PRO A 244 -3.18 -14.96 11.30
CA PRO A 244 -3.24 -13.51 11.25
C PRO A 244 -2.46 -13.02 10.04
N SER A 245 -3.08 -12.17 9.21
CA SER A 245 -2.35 -11.41 8.20
C SER A 245 -1.23 -10.63 8.90
N LEU A 246 0.00 -10.76 8.40
CA LEU A 246 1.13 -10.02 8.96
C LEU A 246 0.83 -8.51 8.92
N PRO A 247 1.13 -7.74 9.99
CA PRO A 247 0.82 -6.32 10.07
C PRO A 247 1.83 -5.47 9.27
N VAL A 248 2.11 -5.89 8.04
CA VAL A 248 3.14 -5.36 7.16
C VAL A 248 2.54 -5.16 5.77
N SER A 249 2.80 -4.00 5.18
CA SER A 249 2.40 -3.67 3.81
C SER A 249 3.55 -3.95 2.83
N LEU A 250 3.22 -4.55 1.68
CA LEU A 250 4.16 -4.85 0.59
C LEU A 250 3.66 -4.21 -0.72
N PRO A 251 4.17 -3.03 -1.13
CA PRO A 251 3.75 -2.33 -2.33
C PRO A 251 4.37 -2.93 -3.61
N LEU A 252 4.00 -4.17 -3.96
CA LEU A 252 4.44 -4.82 -5.22
C LEU A 252 4.15 -3.98 -6.47
N VAL A 253 3.15 -3.11 -6.40
CA VAL A 253 2.81 -2.13 -7.44
C VAL A 253 4.00 -1.27 -7.86
N PHE A 254 4.99 -1.03 -6.99
CA PHE A 254 6.17 -0.23 -7.33
C PHE A 254 6.92 -0.80 -8.54
N ASN A 255 7.02 -2.12 -8.65
CA ASN A 255 7.65 -2.79 -9.79
C ASN A 255 6.81 -2.71 -11.08
N GLN A 256 5.48 -2.56 -11.00
CA GLN A 256 4.62 -2.37 -12.18
C GLN A 256 4.70 -0.96 -12.76
N MET A 257 5.15 0.00 -11.96
CA MET A 257 5.30 1.40 -12.39
C MET A 257 6.57 1.63 -13.18
N LEU A 258 7.57 0.76 -13.03
CA LEU A 258 8.89 0.91 -13.62
C LEU A 258 8.81 0.86 -15.15
N HIS A 259 9.52 1.79 -15.80
CA HIS A 259 9.57 1.85 -17.25
C HIS A 259 11.00 2.16 -17.72
N PRO A 260 11.52 1.49 -18.77
CA PRO A 260 12.89 1.71 -19.24
C PRO A 260 13.23 3.15 -19.62
N SER A 261 12.25 3.96 -20.05
CA SER A 261 12.47 5.38 -20.36
C SER A 261 12.70 6.26 -19.12
N GLN A 262 12.45 5.73 -17.92
CA GLN A 262 12.54 6.47 -16.67
C GLN A 262 13.84 6.19 -15.89
N THR A 263 14.80 5.47 -16.49
CA THR A 263 16.10 5.18 -15.85
C THR A 263 17.23 5.25 -16.87
N GLU A 264 18.38 5.76 -16.47
CA GLU A 264 19.58 5.82 -17.31
C GLU A 264 20.54 4.65 -17.02
N ASP A 265 20.66 4.23 -15.76
CA ASP A 265 21.59 3.20 -15.33
C ASP A 265 20.93 1.82 -15.10
N GLY A 266 19.63 1.72 -15.39
CA GLY A 266 18.82 0.52 -15.24
C GLY A 266 18.47 0.16 -13.81
N LEU A 267 18.79 1.02 -12.83
CA LEU A 267 18.54 0.78 -11.42
C LEU A 267 17.83 1.98 -10.78
N HIS A 268 18.35 3.19 -10.92
CA HIS A 268 17.73 4.38 -10.34
C HIS A 268 16.74 4.99 -11.33
N PHE A 269 15.47 5.10 -10.90
CA PHE A 269 14.40 5.67 -11.70
C PHE A 269 14.19 7.18 -11.42
N SER A 270 13.49 7.84 -12.34
CA SER A 270 13.27 9.28 -12.34
C SER A 270 12.55 9.76 -11.08
N GLU A 271 12.84 11.00 -10.67
CA GLU A 271 12.16 11.64 -9.53
C GLU A 271 10.64 11.68 -9.73
N SER A 272 10.15 11.87 -10.97
CA SER A 272 8.72 11.88 -11.26
C SER A 272 8.05 10.55 -10.96
N LEU A 273 8.71 9.42 -11.27
CA LEU A 273 8.17 8.10 -10.97
C LEU A 273 8.20 7.84 -9.46
N VAL A 274 9.34 8.10 -8.82
CA VAL A 274 9.50 7.84 -7.37
C VAL A 274 8.59 8.77 -6.54
N LYS A 275 8.27 9.96 -7.03
CA LYS A 275 7.25 10.84 -6.43
C LYS A 275 5.86 10.21 -6.42
N ILE A 276 5.52 9.38 -7.41
CA ILE A 276 4.23 8.68 -7.43
C ILE A 276 4.27 7.50 -6.45
N GLN A 277 5.38 6.77 -6.35
CA GLN A 277 5.59 5.76 -5.30
C GLN A 277 5.50 6.38 -3.88
N ALA A 278 6.08 7.56 -3.68
CA ALA A 278 5.93 8.34 -2.45
C ALA A 278 4.46 8.67 -2.15
N ASN A 279 3.69 9.08 -3.16
CA ASN A 279 2.24 9.31 -3.00
C ASN A 279 1.50 8.03 -2.61
N ILE A 280 1.87 6.86 -3.12
CA ILE A 280 1.27 5.57 -2.71
C ILE A 280 1.49 5.33 -1.21
N LEU A 281 2.70 5.58 -0.69
CA LEU A 281 2.98 5.45 0.76
C LEU A 281 2.14 6.41 1.60
N ILE A 282 1.98 7.66 1.16
CA ILE A 282 1.13 8.62 1.87
C ILE A 282 -0.35 8.22 1.79
N ASN A 283 -0.83 7.72 0.65
CA ASN A 283 -2.20 7.22 0.52
C ASN A 283 -2.45 6.03 1.45
N LEU A 284 -1.53 5.08 1.49
CA LEU A 284 -1.55 3.92 2.39
C LEU A 284 -1.68 4.39 3.85
N ARG A 285 -0.87 5.37 4.27
CA ARG A 285 -0.85 5.84 5.65
C ARG A 285 -2.04 6.72 6.02
N CYS A 286 -2.52 7.55 5.09
CA CYS A 286 -3.35 8.72 5.41
C CYS A 286 -4.82 8.63 4.99
N ASN A 287 -5.17 7.87 3.95
CA ASN A 287 -6.51 7.96 3.37
C ASN A 287 -7.63 7.67 4.39
N ASP A 288 -7.47 6.63 5.21
CA ASP A 288 -8.43 6.30 6.25
C ASP A 288 -8.49 7.33 7.41
N LYS A 289 -7.43 8.12 7.60
CA LYS A 289 -7.32 9.11 8.70
C LYS A 289 -7.83 10.49 8.33
N MET A 290 -8.03 10.75 7.05
CA MET A 290 -8.53 12.03 6.56
C MET A 290 -10.08 12.09 6.61
N PRO A 291 -10.67 13.29 6.68
CA PRO A 291 -12.13 13.44 6.66
C PRO A 291 -12.75 12.85 5.38
N LYS A 292 -13.75 11.99 5.57
CA LYS A 292 -14.51 11.35 4.49
C LYS A 292 -15.71 12.23 4.13
N ARG A 293 -15.56 13.06 3.10
CA ARG A 293 -16.59 14.01 2.63
C ARG A 293 -16.93 13.72 1.18
N PHE A 294 -18.21 13.83 0.81
CA PHE A 294 -18.66 13.68 -0.57
C PHE A 294 -18.36 14.95 -1.39
N PRO A 295 -17.95 14.85 -2.66
CA PRO A 295 -17.62 13.62 -3.39
C PRO A 295 -16.36 12.96 -2.82
N LEU A 296 -16.39 11.62 -2.68
CA LEU A 296 -15.27 10.87 -2.13
C LEU A 296 -14.12 10.84 -3.15
N ASP A 297 -12.94 11.27 -2.71
CA ASP A 297 -11.73 11.48 -3.51
C ASP A 297 -10.52 10.68 -2.98
N LYS A 298 -10.71 9.92 -1.89
CA LYS A 298 -9.71 9.10 -1.19
C LYS A 298 -10.30 7.71 -0.94
N THR A 299 -10.34 6.89 -1.98
CA THR A 299 -11.02 5.58 -1.89
C THR A 299 -10.07 4.40 -1.80
N CYS A 300 -8.76 4.58 -2.04
CA CYS A 300 -7.74 3.57 -1.73
C CYS A 300 -7.40 3.56 -0.23
N CYS A 301 -7.20 2.39 0.37
CA CYS A 301 -6.91 2.25 1.81
C CYS A 301 -7.79 3.13 2.72
N SER A 302 -9.10 3.10 2.50
CA SER A 302 -10.04 4.00 3.16
C SER A 302 -11.32 3.27 3.52
N THR A 303 -11.70 3.29 4.79
CA THR A 303 -12.98 2.71 5.22
C THR A 303 -14.13 3.57 4.75
N TYR A 304 -15.07 3.01 3.98
CA TYR A 304 -16.23 3.74 3.50
C TYR A 304 -17.16 4.16 4.67
N PRO A 305 -17.68 5.40 4.68
CA PRO A 305 -18.64 5.80 5.71
C PRO A 305 -19.96 5.04 5.54
N TRP A 306 -20.59 4.68 6.66
CA TRP A 306 -21.96 4.15 6.63
C TRP A 306 -22.94 5.23 6.16
N PRO A 307 -23.91 4.88 5.30
CA PRO A 307 -24.95 5.83 4.91
C PRO A 307 -25.73 6.31 6.16
N PRO A 308 -26.03 7.61 6.29
CA PRO A 308 -26.88 8.11 7.36
C PRO A 308 -28.27 7.46 7.33
N LEU A 309 -28.91 7.37 8.50
CA LEU A 309 -30.19 6.67 8.68
C LEU A 309 -31.26 7.08 7.66
N LEU A 310 -31.35 8.37 7.33
CA LEU A 310 -32.30 8.87 6.34
C LEU A 310 -32.06 8.25 4.94
N GLN A 311 -30.81 8.12 4.52
CA GLN A 311 -30.47 7.47 3.24
C GLN A 311 -30.80 5.97 3.29
N LEU A 312 -30.54 5.29 4.42
CA LEU A 312 -30.93 3.90 4.61
C LEU A 312 -32.45 3.71 4.54
N ILE A 313 -33.23 4.62 5.13
CA ILE A 313 -34.70 4.60 5.06
C ILE A 313 -35.14 4.80 3.61
N ILE A 314 -34.60 5.79 2.89
CA ILE A 314 -34.95 6.05 1.48
C ILE A 314 -34.60 4.84 0.59
N LEU A 315 -33.43 4.24 0.77
CA LEU A 315 -33.03 3.04 0.04
C LEU A 315 -33.92 1.85 0.39
N GLY A 316 -34.21 1.65 1.67
CA GLY A 316 -35.09 0.60 2.16
C GLY A 316 -36.52 0.73 1.60
N THR A 317 -37.09 1.94 1.61
CA THR A 317 -38.42 2.17 1.04
C THR A 317 -38.41 1.94 -0.47
N ALA A 318 -37.40 2.41 -1.20
CA ALA A 318 -37.29 2.18 -2.64
C ALA A 318 -37.23 0.69 -3.00
N VAL A 319 -36.46 -0.10 -2.25
CA VAL A 319 -36.31 -1.55 -2.48
C VAL A 319 -37.57 -2.32 -2.07
N LEU A 320 -38.20 -1.95 -0.95
CA LEU A 320 -39.32 -2.71 -0.37
C LEU A 320 -40.70 -2.28 -0.88
N TRP A 321 -40.84 -1.11 -1.51
CA TRP A 321 -42.13 -0.57 -1.97
C TRP A 321 -42.87 -1.52 -2.92
N GLY A 322 -42.20 -2.00 -3.96
CA GLY A 322 -42.79 -2.92 -4.94
C GLY A 322 -43.32 -4.22 -4.32
N PRO A 323 -42.49 -4.97 -3.56
CA PRO A 323 -42.92 -6.15 -2.82
C PRO A 323 -44.10 -5.87 -1.86
N LEU A 324 -44.04 -4.77 -1.10
CA LEU A 324 -45.06 -4.42 -0.11
C LEU A 324 -46.42 -4.12 -0.76
N VAL A 325 -46.44 -3.33 -1.84
CA VAL A 325 -47.66 -3.02 -2.59
C VAL A 325 -48.32 -4.29 -3.13
N LEU A 326 -47.52 -5.24 -3.63
CA LEU A 326 -48.04 -6.50 -4.15
C LEU A 326 -48.64 -7.39 -3.06
N LEU A 327 -48.00 -7.48 -1.90
CA LEU A 327 -48.54 -8.19 -0.73
C LEU A 327 -49.88 -7.59 -0.28
N ILE A 328 -49.99 -6.26 -0.24
CA ILE A 328 -51.22 -5.56 0.14
C ILE A 328 -52.32 -5.77 -0.92
N SER A 329 -52.00 -5.69 -2.21
CA SER A 329 -52.94 -5.92 -3.31
C SER A 329 -53.47 -7.36 -3.39
N ARG A 330 -52.76 -8.31 -2.78
CA ARG A 330 -53.12 -9.73 -2.70
C ARG A 330 -53.98 -10.07 -1.49
N ARG A 331 -54.38 -9.10 -0.65
CA ARG A 331 -55.38 -9.36 0.40
C ARG A 331 -56.64 -9.91 -0.26
N PRO A 332 -57.07 -11.15 0.08
CA PRO A 332 -58.34 -11.65 -0.39
C PRO A 332 -59.42 -10.74 0.17
N GLY A 333 -60.20 -10.12 -0.72
CA GLY A 333 -61.54 -9.73 -0.33
C GLY A 333 -62.22 -10.99 0.20
N MET A 334 -62.64 -10.91 1.47
CA MET A 334 -63.82 -11.59 1.96
C MET A 334 -64.86 -11.62 0.84
N SER A 335 -65.03 -12.76 0.19
CA SER A 335 -66.25 -13.07 -0.54
C SER A 335 -67.33 -13.31 0.52
N ASN A 336 -67.90 -12.23 1.06
CA ASN A 336 -69.18 -12.29 1.76
C ASN A 336 -70.28 -12.30 0.69
N MET A 337 -70.77 -13.49 0.36
CA MET A 337 -72.17 -13.90 0.16
C MET A 337 -72.25 -15.18 -0.66
#